data_AF-A0AAX3SGZ9-F1
#
_entry.id   AF-A0AAX3SGZ9-F1
#
_cell.length_a   1.000
_cell.length_b   1.000
_cell.length_c   1.000
_cell.angle_alpha   90.00
_cell.angle_beta   90.00
_cell.angle_gamma   90.00
#
_symmetry.space_group_name_H-M   'P 1'
#
loop_
_entity.id
_entity.type
_entity.pdbx_description
1 polymer ?
#
loop_
_entity_poly.entity_id
_entity_poly.type
_entity_poly.pdbx_seq_one_letter_code
_entity_poly.pdbx_strand_id
1 'polypeptide(L)'
;MIDPTNPKHTVHQRVVAGFMGHWKAHGSDKYPQRFRLPPEELYHLDMVMHKGEHPGLMWGVPLEADPATKGEMVAIDGTVVSIAPQEPPTE
;
A
#
# COMPACT_ATOMS: atom_id res chain seq x y z
N MET A 1 -10.04 -10.83 17.06
CA MET A 1 -9.87 -11.36 15.69
C MET A 1 -9.80 -10.18 14.75
N ILE A 2 -8.86 -10.18 13.81
CA ILE A 2 -8.78 -9.16 12.73
C ILE A 2 -9.97 -9.44 11.82
N ASP A 3 -10.92 -8.51 11.74
CA ASP A 3 -12.00 -8.57 10.75
C ASP A 3 -11.39 -8.31 9.36
N PRO A 4 -11.36 -9.31 8.46
CA PRO A 4 -10.77 -9.15 7.12
C PRO A 4 -11.58 -8.23 6.22
N THR A 5 -12.81 -7.86 6.61
CA THR A 5 -13.70 -6.98 5.85
C THR A 5 -13.58 -5.51 6.26
N ASN A 6 -12.93 -5.22 7.39
CA ASN A 6 -12.67 -3.85 7.80
C ASN A 6 -11.69 -3.20 6.80
N PRO A 7 -12.04 -2.09 6.12
CA PRO A 7 -11.19 -1.44 5.13
C PRO A 7 -9.77 -1.14 5.63
N LYS A 8 -9.62 -0.86 6.93
CA LYS A 8 -8.34 -0.59 7.59
C LYS A 8 -7.40 -1.81 7.63
N HIS A 9 -7.95 -3.02 7.57
CA HIS A 9 -7.19 -4.27 7.59
C HIS A 9 -6.84 -4.78 6.18
N THR A 10 -7.33 -4.11 5.14
CA THR A 10 -7.06 -4.46 3.74
C THR A 10 -5.77 -3.83 3.20
N VAL A 11 -5.09 -2.97 3.96
CA VAL A 11 -3.89 -2.24 3.50
C VAL A 11 -2.82 -3.16 2.90
N HIS A 12 -2.55 -4.30 3.56
CA HIS A 12 -1.60 -5.29 3.04
C HIS A 12 -2.04 -5.81 1.66
N GLN A 13 -3.31 -6.18 1.50
CA GLN A 13 -3.84 -6.67 0.23
C GLN A 13 -3.77 -5.59 -0.86
N ARG A 14 -4.07 -4.34 -0.52
CA ARG A 14 -4.03 -3.20 -1.46
C ARG A 14 -2.61 -2.88 -1.91
N VAL A 15 -1.63 -2.92 -1.02
CA VAL A 15 -0.20 -2.75 -1.37
C VAL A 15 0.27 -3.90 -2.28
N VAL A 16 -0.06 -5.15 -1.94
CA VAL A 16 0.26 -6.32 -2.79
C VAL A 16 -0.40 -6.20 -4.17
N ALA A 17 -1.66 -5.78 -4.23
CA ALA A 17 -2.35 -5.55 -5.50
C ALA A 17 -1.67 -4.43 -6.32
N GLY A 18 -1.21 -3.36 -5.67
CA GLY A 18 -0.42 -2.29 -6.28
C GLY A 18 0.86 -2.82 -6.93
N PHE A 19 1.64 -3.64 -6.21
CA PHE A 19 2.82 -4.31 -6.75
C PHE A 19 2.50 -5.17 -7.99
N MET A 20 1.49 -6.03 -7.89
CA MET A 20 1.09 -6.91 -8.99
C MET A 20 0.63 -6.12 -10.22
N GLY A 21 -0.12 -5.04 -10.01
CA GLY A 21 -0.53 -4.13 -11.06
C GLY A 21 0.66 -3.44 -11.73
N HIS A 22 1.61 -2.95 -10.92
CA HIS A 22 2.83 -2.32 -11.42
C HIS A 22 3.67 -3.28 -12.27
N TRP A 23 3.97 -4.48 -11.75
CA TRP A 23 4.77 -5.46 -12.48
C TRP A 23 4.10 -5.91 -13.78
N LYS A 24 2.77 -6.00 -13.80
CA LYS A 24 2.02 -6.27 -15.03
C LYS A 24 2.18 -5.16 -16.08
N ALA A 25 2.27 -3.90 -15.65
CA ALA A 25 2.37 -2.74 -16.53
C ALA A 25 3.80 -2.42 -16.97
N HIS A 26 4.80 -2.61 -16.11
CA HIS A 26 6.18 -2.14 -16.31
C HIS A 26 7.23 -3.26 -16.37
N GLY A 27 6.87 -4.51 -16.08
CA GLY A 27 7.79 -5.64 -15.96
C GLY A 27 8.17 -5.95 -14.51
N SER A 28 8.44 -7.22 -14.21
CA SER A 28 8.70 -7.70 -12.85
C SER A 28 10.04 -7.24 -12.25
N ASP A 29 10.96 -6.75 -13.07
CA ASP A 29 12.25 -6.19 -12.65
C ASP A 29 12.16 -4.69 -12.30
N LYS A 30 11.02 -4.04 -12.58
CA LYS A 30 10.79 -2.63 -12.25
C LYS A 30 9.98 -2.54 -10.96
N TYR A 31 10.61 -2.00 -9.93
CA TYR A 31 9.93 -1.75 -8.65
C TYR A 31 9.25 -0.39 -8.67
N PRO A 32 8.09 -0.25 -8.00
CA PRO A 32 7.53 1.06 -7.70
C PRO A 32 8.55 1.95 -6.99
N GLN A 33 8.43 3.26 -7.17
CA GLN A 33 9.31 4.22 -6.51
C GLN A 33 9.03 4.31 -5.01
N ARG A 34 7.75 4.32 -4.62
CA ARG A 34 7.29 4.37 -3.22
C ARG A 34 5.79 4.13 -3.13
N PHE A 35 5.33 3.83 -1.92
CA PHE A 35 3.93 3.96 -1.53
C PHE A 35 3.78 5.07 -0.51
N ARG A 36 2.69 5.84 -0.61
CA ARG A 36 2.27 6.80 0.42
C ARG A 36 0.99 6.28 1.04
N LEU A 37 0.97 6.14 2.35
CA LEU A 37 -0.16 5.58 3.10
C LEU A 37 -0.54 6.53 4.25
N PRO A 38 -1.83 6.57 4.66
CA PRO A 38 -2.21 7.19 5.92
C PRO A 38 -1.36 6.62 7.07
N PRO A 39 -0.92 7.44 8.05
CA PRO A 39 -0.06 6.97 9.14
C PRO A 39 -0.63 5.75 9.90
N GLU A 40 -1.95 5.71 10.10
CA GLU A 40 -2.65 4.59 10.73
C GLU A 40 -2.59 3.29 9.92
N GLU A 41 -2.69 3.37 8.60
CA GLU A 41 -2.61 2.21 7.71
C GLU A 41 -1.18 1.70 7.60
N LEU A 42 -0.20 2.61 7.59
CA LEU A 42 1.21 2.24 7.62
C LEU A 42 1.55 1.51 8.93
N TYR A 43 1.07 2.01 10.07
CA TYR A 43 1.22 1.33 11.36
C TYR A 43 0.59 -0.06 11.35
N HIS A 44 -0.63 -0.19 10.81
CA HIS A 44 -1.29 -1.48 10.70
C HIS A 44 -0.52 -2.45 9.79
N LEU A 45 -0.04 -1.97 8.64
CA LEU A 45 0.76 -2.76 7.71
C LEU A 45 2.06 -3.24 8.38
N ASP A 46 2.74 -2.39 9.13
CA ASP A 46 3.98 -2.75 9.83
C ASP A 46 3.75 -3.80 10.93
N MET A 47 2.65 -3.69 11.67
CA MET A 47 2.24 -4.70 12.65
C MET A 47 2.01 -6.07 12.01
N VAL A 48 1.47 -6.11 10.79
CA VAL A 48 1.28 -7.34 10.01
C VAL A 48 2.60 -7.89 9.45
N MET A 49 3.45 -7.01 8.91
CA MET A 49 4.64 -7.40 8.14
C MET A 49 5.89 -7.65 8.99
N HIS A 50 6.15 -6.79 9.97
CA HIS A 50 7.40 -6.77 10.72
C HIS A 50 7.21 -6.95 12.22
N LYS A 51 5.98 -7.21 12.70
CA LYS A 51 5.64 -7.26 14.13
C LYS A 51 6.10 -6.01 14.89
N GLY A 52 6.19 -4.87 14.21
CA GLY A 52 6.67 -3.60 14.77
C GLY A 52 8.19 -3.40 14.78
N GLU A 53 8.99 -4.26 14.13
CA GLU A 53 10.46 -4.19 14.22
C GLU A 53 11.11 -3.15 13.31
N HIS A 54 10.55 -2.75 12.15
CA HIS A 54 11.09 -1.65 11.32
C HIS A 54 10.10 -1.29 10.17
N PRO A 55 9.44 -0.11 10.22
CA PRO A 55 8.58 0.35 9.15
C PRO A 55 9.36 1.20 8.14
N GLY A 56 9.01 1.07 6.87
CA GLY A 56 9.44 2.02 5.84
C GLY A 56 9.92 1.37 4.56
N LEU A 57 10.07 0.05 4.52
CA LEU A 57 10.34 -0.69 3.30
C LEU A 57 9.44 -1.93 3.20
N MET A 58 8.94 -2.20 2.00
CA MET A 58 8.34 -3.49 1.65
C MET A 58 8.97 -3.95 0.33
N TRP A 59 9.63 -5.11 0.35
CA TRP A 59 10.39 -5.64 -0.80
C TRP A 59 11.36 -4.61 -1.42
N GLY A 60 12.00 -3.78 -0.58
CA GLY A 60 12.92 -2.73 -1.03
C GLY A 60 12.25 -1.45 -1.52
N VAL A 61 10.91 -1.37 -1.52
CA VAL A 61 10.17 -0.15 -1.87
C VAL A 61 9.84 0.67 -0.62
N PRO A 62 10.14 1.97 -0.61
CA PRO A 62 9.74 2.89 0.45
C PRO A 62 8.24 2.90 0.73
N LEU A 63 7.88 2.82 2.01
CA LEU A 63 6.55 3.08 2.54
C LEU A 63 6.58 4.39 3.34
N GLU A 64 5.94 5.43 2.82
CA GLU A 64 5.92 6.77 3.41
C GLU A 64 4.59 7.01 4.13
N ALA A 65 4.65 7.51 5.37
CA ALA A 65 3.49 8.02 6.07
C ALA A 65 3.11 9.38 5.51
N ASP A 66 1.88 9.53 5.04
CA ASP A 66 1.37 10.78 4.50
C ASP A 66 -0.10 11.00 4.92
N PRO A 67 -0.39 12.01 5.75
CA PRO A 67 -1.76 12.28 6.19
C PRO A 67 -2.65 12.87 5.09
N ALA A 68 -2.10 13.30 3.95
CA ALA A 68 -2.83 13.90 2.84
C ALA A 68 -3.30 12.89 1.79
N THR A 69 -2.85 11.63 1.84
CA THR A 69 -3.28 10.59 0.92
C THR A 69 -4.30 9.64 1.55
N LYS A 70 -5.10 8.97 0.71
CA LYS A 70 -5.92 7.81 1.09
C LYS A 70 -5.25 6.47 0.73
N GLY A 71 -4.04 6.52 0.20
CA GLY A 71 -3.27 5.37 -0.27
C GLY A 71 -2.89 5.52 -1.74
N GLU A 72 -1.59 5.65 -2.01
CA GLU A 72 -1.03 5.84 -3.34
C GLU A 72 0.19 4.94 -3.54
N MET A 73 0.36 4.46 -4.77
CA MET A 73 1.61 3.95 -5.29
C MET A 73 2.17 4.93 -6.31
N VAL A 74 3.43 5.30 -6.17
CA VAL A 74 4.16 6.09 -7.17
C VAL A 74 5.03 5.13 -7.98
N ALA A 75 4.74 5.01 -9.28
CA ALA A 75 5.51 4.22 -10.21
C ALA A 75 6.88 4.87 -10.53
N ILE A 76 7.80 4.10 -11.12
CA ILE A 76 9.15 4.57 -11.45
C ILE A 76 9.18 5.74 -12.46
N ASP A 77 8.12 5.90 -13.25
CA ASP A 77 7.93 6.99 -14.21
C ASP A 77 7.20 8.21 -13.61
N GLY A 78 6.90 8.19 -12.31
CA GLY A 78 6.17 9.24 -11.60
C GLY A 78 4.65 9.12 -11.66
N THR A 79 4.10 8.12 -12.35
CA THR A 79 2.66 7.87 -12.37
C THR A 79 2.15 7.56 -10.96
N VAL A 80 1.09 8.24 -10.53
CA VAL A 80 0.44 7.99 -9.25
C VAL A 80 -0.78 7.11 -9.48
N VAL A 81 -0.81 5.95 -8.80
CA VAL A 81 -1.93 5.00 -8.82
C VAL A 81 -2.58 4.99 -7.45
N SER A 82 -3.89 5.23 -7.41
CA SER A 82 -4.65 5.08 -6.17
C SER A 82 -4.72 3.62 -5.76
N ILE A 83 -4.36 3.35 -4.50
CA ILE A 83 -4.57 2.06 -3.85
C ILE A 83 -5.50 2.19 -2.65
N ALA A 84 -6.27 3.28 -2.56
CA ALA A 84 -7.23 3.50 -1.48
C ALA A 84 -8.26 2.36 -1.41
N PRO A 85 -8.87 2.10 -0.24
CA PRO A 85 -9.98 1.16 -0.16
C PRO A 85 -11.08 1.55 -1.14
N GLN A 86 -11.66 0.57 -1.83
CA GLN A 86 -12.87 0.84 -2.61
C GLN A 86 -13.99 1.22 -1.64
N GLU A 87 -14.67 2.32 -1.92
CA GLU A 87 -15.87 2.67 -1.17
C GLU A 87 -16.89 1.53 -1.34
N PRO A 88 -17.57 1.10 -0.26
CA PRO A 88 -18.60 0.08 -0.40
C PRO A 88 -19.65 0.57 -1.41
N PRO A 89 -20.21 -0.32 -2.24
CA PRO A 89 -21.25 0.06 -3.18
C PRO A 89 -22.37 0.78 -2.43
N THR A 90 -22.73 1.97 -2.89
CA THR A 90 -23.94 2.64 -2.40
C THR A 90 -25.12 1.89 -3.00
N GLU A 91 -25.94 1.28 -2.14
CA GLU A 91 -27.22 0.65 -2.52
C GLU A 91 -28.22 1.67 -3.10
#